data_AF-R1GFU1-F1
#
_entry.id   AF-R1GFU1-F1
#
_cell.length_a   1.000
_cell.length_b   1.000
_cell.length_c   1.000
_cell.angle_alpha   90.00
_cell.angle_beta   90.00
_cell.angle_gamma   90.00
#
_symmetry.space_group_name_H-M   'P 1'
#
loop_
_entity.id
_entity.type
_entity.pdbx_description
1 polymer ?
#
loop_
_entity_poly.entity_id
_entity_poly.type
_entity_poly.pdbx_seq_one_letter_code
_entity_poly.pdbx_strand_id
1 'polypeptide(L)'
;MASPAASIPDSQLGLTQGEIQTLRYHQQVALSQHGGSSSRAASQASSQGRLLLDPTSLQALSTHFDRLLHSIQQRWAHLSEQTQTATQVQYDRAGNVVSNADQQIARFHDILRQIDELQVEFDKIRRIGEIVKAYRRRVEHLDRRVGR
;
A
#
# COMPACT_ATOMS: atom_id res chain seq x y z
N MET A 1 51.25 34.15 1.96
CA MET A 1 50.10 34.87 1.39
C MET A 1 49.03 33.83 1.08
N ALA A 2 47.89 33.86 1.77
CA ALA A 2 46.80 32.92 1.50
C ALA A 2 46.06 33.39 0.25
N SER A 3 46.02 32.55 -0.79
CA SER A 3 45.25 32.82 -2.01
C SER A 3 43.79 33.13 -1.64
N PRO A 4 43.15 34.17 -2.22
CA PRO A 4 41.73 34.40 -1.99
C PRO A 4 40.97 33.16 -2.49
N ALA A 5 40.14 32.57 -1.64
CA ALA A 5 39.34 31.42 -2.01
C ALA A 5 38.54 31.76 -3.28
N ALA A 6 38.76 30.99 -4.35
CA ALA A 6 38.12 31.19 -5.65
C ALA A 6 36.60 31.08 -5.45
N SER A 7 35.93 32.22 -5.41
CA SER A 7 34.49 32.32 -5.17
C SER A 7 33.86 33.15 -6.27
N ILE A 8 32.74 32.66 -6.82
CA ILE A 8 32.03 33.31 -7.93
C ILE A 8 30.64 33.76 -7.42
N PRO A 9 30.11 34.91 -7.88
CA PRO A 9 28.75 35.32 -7.56
C PRO A 9 27.73 34.31 -8.11
N ASP A 10 26.68 34.01 -7.34
CA ASP A 10 25.70 32.98 -7.76
C ASP A 10 24.98 33.35 -9.08
N SER A 11 24.85 34.64 -9.36
CA SER A 11 24.20 35.16 -10.57
C SER A 11 24.93 34.81 -11.87
N GLN A 12 26.20 34.38 -11.81
CA GLN A 12 26.98 34.01 -12.99
C GLN A 12 26.77 32.57 -13.45
N LEU A 13 26.16 31.72 -12.61
CA LEU A 13 25.95 30.31 -12.94
C LEU A 13 24.67 30.06 -13.76
N GLY A 14 23.85 31.10 -13.99
CA GLY A 14 22.58 30.97 -14.70
C GLY A 14 21.55 30.07 -13.98
N LEU A 15 21.80 29.76 -12.70
CA LEU A 15 20.93 28.96 -11.85
C LEU A 15 19.79 29.80 -11.30
N THR A 16 18.63 29.17 -11.12
CA THR A 16 17.52 29.78 -10.39
C THR A 16 17.87 29.93 -8.91
N GLN A 17 17.19 30.85 -8.21
CA GLN A 17 17.42 31.09 -6.78
C GLN A 17 17.21 29.82 -5.92
N GLY A 18 16.30 28.94 -6.32
CA GLY A 18 16.10 27.65 -5.65
C GLY A 18 17.29 26.70 -5.83
N GLU A 19 17.79 26.55 -7.07
CA GLU A 19 18.93 25.68 -7.38
C GLU A 19 20.21 26.13 -6.68
N ILE A 20 20.41 27.45 -6.56
CA ILE A 20 21.54 28.03 -5.81
C ILE A 20 21.47 27.63 -4.33
N GLN A 21 20.29 27.70 -3.70
CA GLN A 21 20.11 27.31 -2.30
C GLN A 21 20.37 25.81 -2.10
N THR A 22 19.86 24.97 -3.01
CA THR A 22 20.10 23.52 -2.97
C THR A 22 21.59 23.19 -3.13
N LEU A 23 22.28 23.86 -4.06
CA LEU A 23 23.70 23.65 -4.29
C LEU A 23 24.55 24.09 -3.10
N ARG A 24 24.20 25.21 -2.45
CA ARG A 24 24.84 25.65 -1.19
C ARG A 24 24.69 24.65 -0.07
N TYR A 25 23.48 24.13 0.10
CA TYR A 25 23.20 23.11 1.10
C TYR A 25 24.09 21.88 0.88
N HIS A 26 24.15 21.36 -0.34
CA HIS A 26 24.99 20.20 -0.66
C HIS A 26 26.48 20.48 -0.53
N GLN A 27 26.94 21.68 -0.91
CA GLN A 27 28.33 22.09 -0.71
C GLN A 27 28.68 22.13 0.78
N GLN A 28 27.81 22.67 1.63
CA GLN A 28 28.02 22.70 3.08
C GLN A 28 28.08 21.28 3.68
N VAL A 29 27.20 20.38 3.23
CA VAL A 29 27.18 18.97 3.67
C VAL A 29 28.41 18.20 3.18
N ALA A 30 28.84 18.41 1.94
CA ALA A 30 30.02 17.77 1.39
C ALA A 30 31.30 18.19 2.12
N LEU A 31 31.42 19.50 2.42
CA LEU A 31 32.54 20.08 3.14
C LEU A 31 32.54 19.70 4.62
N SER A 32 31.38 19.60 5.27
CA SER A 32 31.28 19.16 6.67
C SER A 32 31.70 17.70 6.85
N GLN A 33 31.44 16.83 5.87
CA GLN A 33 31.92 15.44 5.86
C GLN A 33 33.43 15.31 5.60
N HIS A 34 34.05 16.27 4.92
CA HIS A 34 35.49 16.23 4.57
C HIS A 34 36.40 16.90 5.62
N GLY A 35 35.87 17.42 6.73
CA GLY A 35 36.66 17.85 7.91
C GLY A 35 37.64 19.01 7.70
N GLY A 36 37.61 19.70 6.54
CA GLY A 36 38.54 20.77 6.22
C GLY A 36 38.20 22.10 6.90
N SER A 37 39.22 22.91 7.20
CA SER A 37 39.10 24.29 7.74
C SER A 37 38.28 25.26 6.87
N SER A 38 37.83 24.81 5.69
CA SER A 38 37.06 25.52 4.68
C SER A 38 35.61 25.80 5.07
N SER A 39 35.09 25.25 6.16
CA SER A 39 33.72 25.52 6.65
C SER A 39 33.49 27.00 6.94
N ARG A 40 34.50 27.71 7.45
CA ARG A 40 34.41 29.15 7.72
C ARG A 40 34.44 29.97 6.44
N ALA A 41 35.27 29.58 5.47
CA ALA A 41 35.34 30.22 4.16
C ALA A 41 34.05 29.98 3.36
N ALA A 42 33.45 28.81 3.47
CA ALA A 42 32.17 28.47 2.83
C ALA A 42 31.01 29.25 3.43
N SER A 43 30.95 29.36 4.75
CA SER A 43 29.93 30.18 5.43
C SER A 43 30.06 31.66 5.09
N GLN A 44 31.30 32.19 4.97
CA GLN A 44 31.55 33.58 4.56
C GLN A 44 31.24 33.84 3.07
N ALA A 45 31.52 32.88 2.19
CA ALA A 45 31.15 32.99 0.78
C ALA A 45 29.62 32.92 0.62
N SER A 46 28.97 31.97 1.29
CA SER A 46 27.53 31.77 1.28
C SER A 46 26.78 32.98 1.83
N SER A 47 27.25 33.58 2.94
CA SER A 47 26.64 34.78 3.52
C SER A 47 26.77 36.01 2.61
N GLN A 48 27.75 36.03 1.72
CA GLN A 48 27.97 37.11 0.75
C GLN A 48 27.31 36.87 -0.61
N GLY A 49 26.49 35.83 -0.78
CA GLY A 49 25.89 35.58 -2.10
C GLY A 49 26.87 34.95 -3.10
N ARG A 50 27.86 34.19 -2.61
CA ARG A 50 28.93 33.62 -3.44
C ARG A 50 29.09 32.13 -3.19
N LEU A 51 29.52 31.43 -4.23
CA LEU A 51 29.81 30.01 -4.21
C LEU A 51 31.31 29.77 -4.24
N LEU A 52 31.80 28.86 -3.41
CA LEU A 52 33.20 28.41 -3.46
C LEU A 52 33.38 27.45 -4.63
N LEU A 53 34.41 27.67 -5.45
CA LEU A 53 34.77 26.79 -6.57
C LEU A 53 36.22 26.32 -6.46
N ASP A 54 36.74 26.25 -5.24
CA ASP A 54 38.07 25.70 -4.99
C ASP A 54 38.09 24.20 -5.40
N PRO A 55 39.17 23.68 -6.03
CA PRO A 55 39.24 22.30 -6.49
C PRO A 55 38.90 21.26 -5.42
N THR A 56 39.27 21.54 -4.16
CA THR A 56 38.96 20.65 -3.03
C THR A 56 37.45 20.58 -2.73
N SER A 57 36.74 21.71 -2.85
CA SER A 57 35.30 21.79 -2.62
C SER A 57 34.51 21.11 -3.73
N LEU A 58 34.98 21.20 -4.98
CA LEU A 58 34.39 20.50 -6.11
C LEU A 58 34.61 18.98 -6.01
N GLN A 59 35.79 18.54 -5.57
CA GLN A 59 36.07 17.12 -5.34
C GLN A 59 35.26 16.52 -4.18
N ALA A 60 35.06 17.29 -3.10
CA ALA A 60 34.18 16.87 -2.02
C ALA A 60 32.73 16.75 -2.49
N LEU A 61 32.27 17.70 -3.31
CA LEU A 61 30.92 17.71 -3.88
C LEU A 61 30.71 16.54 -4.86
N SER A 62 31.68 16.24 -5.73
CA SER A 62 31.59 15.09 -6.65
C SER A 62 31.47 13.77 -5.87
N THR A 63 32.32 13.59 -4.87
CA THR A 63 32.29 12.39 -4.01
C THR A 63 30.96 12.27 -3.26
N HIS A 64 30.38 13.39 -2.82
CA HIS A 64 29.07 13.41 -2.18
C HIS A 64 27.96 13.00 -3.16
N PHE A 65 27.96 13.51 -4.39
CA PHE A 65 26.99 13.13 -5.42
C PHE A 65 27.13 11.65 -5.84
N ASP A 66 28.35 11.12 -5.93
CA ASP A 66 28.57 9.71 -6.24
C ASP A 66 27.96 8.79 -5.17
N ARG A 67 28.16 9.12 -3.87
CA ARG A 67 27.53 8.39 -2.76
C ARG A 67 26.01 8.52 -2.78
N LEU A 68 25.49 9.71 -3.09
CA LEU A 68 24.06 9.95 -3.17
C LEU A 68 23.44 9.11 -4.30
N LEU A 69 24.04 9.11 -5.49
CA LEU A 69 23.63 8.28 -6.62
C LEU A 69 23.66 6.79 -6.27
N HIS A 70 24.73 6.32 -5.64
CA HIS A 70 24.82 4.93 -5.18
C HIS A 70 23.71 4.59 -4.19
N SER A 71 23.43 5.48 -3.23
CA SER A 71 22.35 5.27 -2.25
C SER A 71 20.97 5.25 -2.89
N ILE A 72 20.73 6.08 -3.91
CA ILE A 72 19.48 6.10 -4.67
C ILE A 72 19.33 4.78 -5.43
N GLN A 73 20.38 4.32 -6.10
CA GLN A 73 20.36 3.05 -6.83
C GLN A 73 20.03 1.86 -5.91
N GLN A 74 20.66 1.80 -4.73
CA GLN A 74 20.37 0.77 -3.73
C GLN A 74 18.92 0.83 -3.23
N ARG A 75 18.42 2.04 -2.91
CA ARG A 75 17.03 2.23 -2.48
C ARG A 75 16.03 1.87 -3.57
N TRP A 76 16.34 2.19 -4.81
CA TRP A 76 15.48 1.86 -5.96
C TRP A 76 15.39 0.34 -6.17
N ALA A 77 16.54 -0.36 -6.12
CA ALA A 77 16.56 -1.82 -6.22
C ALA A 77 15.72 -2.47 -5.10
N HIS A 78 15.92 -2.02 -3.86
CA HIS A 78 15.17 -2.52 -2.71
C HIS A 78 13.66 -2.22 -2.82
N LEU A 79 13.29 -1.00 -3.23
CA LEU A 79 11.88 -0.64 -3.43
C LEU A 79 11.23 -1.49 -4.54
N SER A 80 11.97 -1.78 -5.62
CA SER A 80 11.47 -2.63 -6.70
C SER A 80 11.21 -4.07 -6.24
N GLU A 81 12.13 -4.65 -5.47
CA GLU A 81 11.98 -5.99 -4.90
C GLU A 81 10.80 -6.06 -3.91
N GLN A 82 10.70 -5.06 -3.03
CA GLN A 82 9.57 -4.95 -2.10
C GLN A 82 8.23 -4.80 -2.83
N THR A 83 8.20 -4.00 -3.91
CA THR A 83 6.99 -3.83 -4.71
C THR A 83 6.58 -5.14 -5.37
N GLN A 84 7.52 -5.87 -5.97
CA GLN A 84 7.24 -7.17 -6.59
C GLN A 84 6.70 -8.18 -5.56
N THR A 85 7.32 -8.24 -4.38
CA THR A 85 6.88 -9.12 -3.29
C THR A 85 5.48 -8.74 -2.81
N ALA A 86 5.21 -7.45 -2.60
CA ALA A 86 3.90 -6.96 -2.18
C ALA A 86 2.81 -7.26 -3.22
N THR A 87 3.10 -7.09 -4.51
CA THR A 87 2.17 -7.44 -5.59
C THR A 87 1.86 -8.94 -5.59
N GLN A 88 2.87 -9.79 -5.39
CA GLN A 88 2.68 -11.24 -5.36
C GLN A 88 1.83 -11.68 -4.15
N VAL A 89 2.15 -11.19 -2.95
CA VAL A 89 1.35 -11.47 -1.74
C VAL A 89 -0.09 -10.98 -1.90
N GLN A 90 -0.27 -9.81 -2.50
CA GLN A 90 -1.60 -9.25 -2.75
C GLN A 90 -2.39 -10.12 -3.74
N TYR A 91 -1.74 -10.62 -4.78
CA TYR A 91 -2.35 -11.52 -5.76
C TYR A 91 -2.79 -12.84 -5.10
N ASP A 92 -1.90 -13.46 -4.30
CA ASP A 92 -2.19 -14.71 -3.58
C ASP A 92 -3.34 -14.52 -2.57
N ARG A 93 -3.33 -13.42 -1.83
CA ARG A 93 -4.41 -13.08 -0.89
C ARG A 93 -5.74 -12.91 -1.60
N ALA A 94 -5.76 -12.18 -2.73
CA ALA A 94 -6.97 -11.99 -3.51
C ALA A 94 -7.50 -13.33 -4.04
N GLY A 95 -6.62 -14.20 -4.56
CA GLY A 95 -6.98 -15.54 -5.02
C GLY A 95 -7.62 -16.40 -3.91
N ASN A 96 -7.03 -16.40 -2.71
CA ASN A 96 -7.58 -17.14 -1.57
C ASN A 96 -8.95 -16.62 -1.13
N VAL A 97 -9.17 -15.31 -1.15
CA VAL A 97 -10.47 -14.71 -0.80
C VAL A 97 -11.54 -15.09 -1.82
N VAL A 98 -11.22 -15.05 -3.12
CA VAL A 98 -12.15 -15.47 -4.18
C VAL A 98 -12.51 -16.94 -4.05
N SER A 99 -11.50 -17.81 -3.88
CA SER A 99 -11.74 -19.25 -3.70
C SER A 99 -12.58 -19.56 -2.45
N ASN A 100 -12.36 -18.84 -1.34
CA ASN A 100 -13.18 -18.99 -0.15
C ASN A 100 -14.62 -18.53 -0.41
N ALA A 101 -14.80 -17.40 -1.10
CA ALA A 101 -16.12 -16.89 -1.44
C ALA A 101 -16.90 -17.90 -2.32
N ASP A 102 -16.24 -18.52 -3.31
CA ASP A 102 -16.85 -19.55 -4.15
C ASP A 102 -17.33 -20.76 -3.35
N GLN A 103 -16.54 -21.21 -2.36
CA GLN A 103 -16.94 -22.30 -1.45
C GLN A 103 -18.16 -21.91 -0.59
N GLN A 104 -18.22 -20.67 -0.10
CA GLN A 104 -19.38 -20.21 0.65
C GLN A 104 -20.62 -20.10 -0.24
N ILE A 105 -20.48 -19.62 -1.48
CA ILE A 105 -21.57 -19.54 -2.46
C ILE A 105 -22.14 -20.94 -2.74
N ALA A 106 -21.27 -21.93 -2.99
CA ALA A 106 -21.69 -23.31 -3.20
C ALA A 106 -22.47 -23.85 -1.98
N ARG A 107 -21.96 -23.62 -0.78
CA ARG A 107 -22.64 -24.00 0.47
C ARG A 107 -24.00 -23.32 0.63
N PHE A 108 -24.10 -22.03 0.27
CA PHE A 108 -25.38 -21.32 0.30
C PHE A 108 -26.39 -21.91 -0.67
N HIS A 109 -25.97 -22.26 -1.88
CA HIS A 109 -26.84 -22.94 -2.85
C HIS A 109 -27.35 -24.29 -2.34
N ASP A 110 -26.49 -25.08 -1.69
CA ASP A 110 -26.91 -26.34 -1.07
C ASP A 110 -27.91 -26.14 0.06
N ILE A 111 -27.72 -25.11 0.89
CA ILE A 111 -28.66 -24.76 1.96
C ILE A 111 -30.02 -24.34 1.37
N LEU A 112 -30.02 -23.51 0.32
CA LEU A 112 -31.26 -23.09 -0.35
C LEU A 112 -32.01 -24.30 -0.91
N ARG A 113 -31.30 -25.24 -1.55
CA ARG A 113 -31.91 -26.48 -2.02
C ARG A 113 -32.51 -27.31 -0.88
N GLN A 114 -31.81 -27.43 0.25
CA GLN A 114 -32.34 -28.15 1.42
C GLN A 114 -33.60 -27.48 1.98
N ILE A 115 -33.66 -26.13 1.95
CA ILE A 115 -34.85 -25.38 2.36
C ILE A 115 -36.03 -25.70 1.43
N ASP A 116 -35.81 -25.70 0.12
CA ASP A 116 -36.85 -26.03 -0.86
C ASP A 116 -37.35 -27.48 -0.69
N GLU A 117 -36.44 -28.44 -0.46
CA GLU A 117 -36.79 -29.82 -0.16
C GLU A 117 -37.62 -29.92 1.14
N LEU A 118 -37.26 -29.19 2.19
CA LEU A 118 -38.03 -29.13 3.43
C LEU A 118 -39.43 -28.51 3.24
N GLN A 119 -39.57 -27.50 2.38
CA GLN A 119 -40.89 -26.93 2.07
C GLN A 119 -41.82 -27.97 1.46
N VAL A 120 -41.32 -28.79 0.53
CA VAL A 120 -42.08 -29.89 -0.06
C VAL A 120 -42.50 -30.91 1.00
N GLU A 121 -41.61 -31.24 1.94
CA GLU A 121 -41.96 -32.14 3.06
C GLU A 121 -43.03 -31.54 3.98
N PHE A 122 -42.96 -30.24 4.29
CA PHE A 122 -43.99 -29.58 5.09
C PHE A 122 -45.36 -29.57 4.39
N ASP A 123 -45.40 -29.41 3.07
CA ASP A 123 -46.64 -29.50 2.31
C ASP A 123 -47.25 -30.91 2.34
N LYS A 124 -46.41 -31.96 2.31
CA LYS A 124 -46.87 -33.34 2.51
C LYS A 124 -47.49 -33.51 3.90
N ILE A 125 -46.82 -33.02 4.95
CA ILE A 125 -47.33 -33.08 6.33
C ILE A 125 -48.67 -32.35 6.45
N ARG A 126 -48.79 -31.17 5.83
CA ARG A 126 -50.04 -30.40 5.81
C ARG A 126 -51.17 -31.20 5.18
N ARG A 127 -50.91 -31.87 4.05
CA ARG A 127 -51.90 -32.74 3.38
C ARG A 127 -52.32 -33.91 4.26
N ILE A 128 -51.38 -34.54 4.96
CA ILE A 128 -51.69 -35.60 5.94
C ILE A 128 -52.60 -35.06 7.04
N GLY A 129 -52.32 -33.85 7.57
CA GLY A 129 -53.17 -33.19 8.56
C GLY A 129 -54.62 -33.02 8.08
N GLU A 130 -54.83 -32.63 6.83
CA GLU A 130 -56.19 -32.51 6.24
C GLU A 130 -56.88 -33.87 6.10
N ILE A 131 -56.16 -34.92 5.73
CA ILE A 131 -56.68 -36.29 5.65
C ILE A 131 -57.12 -36.78 7.04
N VAL A 132 -56.31 -36.57 8.08
CA VAL A 132 -56.64 -36.93 9.46
C VAL A 132 -57.88 -36.19 9.95
N LYS A 133 -58.00 -34.88 9.66
CA LYS A 133 -59.22 -34.10 9.95
C LYS A 133 -60.45 -34.68 9.25
N ALA A 134 -60.33 -35.09 7.99
CA ALA A 134 -61.43 -35.69 7.24
C ALA A 134 -61.86 -37.05 7.82
N TYR A 135 -60.90 -37.91 8.19
CA TYR A 135 -61.20 -39.17 8.87
C TYR A 135 -61.89 -38.96 10.22
N ARG A 136 -61.40 -38.02 11.04
CA ARG A 136 -62.04 -37.66 12.31
C ARG A 136 -63.51 -37.28 12.12
N ARG A 137 -63.83 -36.42 11.14
CA ARG A 137 -65.22 -36.05 10.82
C ARG A 137 -66.08 -37.26 10.41
N ARG A 138 -65.53 -38.20 9.63
CA ARG A 138 -66.24 -39.42 9.22
C ARG A 138 -66.54 -40.32 10.41
N VAL A 139 -65.59 -40.48 11.33
CA VAL A 139 -65.77 -41.25 12.57
C VAL A 139 -66.84 -40.59 13.44
N GLU A 140 -66.76 -39.28 13.69
CA GLU A 140 -67.77 -38.53 14.46
C GLU A 140 -69.18 -38.60 13.84
N HIS A 141 -69.30 -38.74 12.52
CA HIS A 141 -70.58 -38.94 11.84
C HIS A 141 -71.10 -40.38 11.98
N LEU A 142 -70.22 -41.38 11.90
CA LEU A 142 -70.56 -42.79 12.12
C LEU A 142 -71.00 -43.04 13.56
N ASP A 143 -70.27 -42.50 14.53
CA ASP A 143 -70.58 -42.59 15.96
C ASP A 143 -71.99 -42.06 16.26
N ARG A 144 -72.33 -40.89 15.71
CA ARG A 144 -73.69 -40.31 15.80
C ARG A 144 -74.80 -41.16 15.16
N ARG A 145 -74.46 -42.00 14.18
CA ARG A 145 -75.42 -42.89 13.51
C ARG A 145 -75.60 -44.22 14.23
N VAL A 146 -74.55 -44.73 14.88
CA VAL A 146 -74.54 -46.02 15.60
C VAL A 146 -74.99 -45.85 17.06
N GLY A 147 -74.75 -44.68 17.67
CA GLY A 147 -75.17 -44.35 19.03
C GLY A 147 -76.66 -43.97 19.19
N ARG A 148 -77.50 -44.30 18.22
CA ARG A 148 -78.98 -44.29 18.31
C ARG A 148 -79.49 -45.71 18.19
#